data_AF-A0A0G1R8A5-F1
#
_entry.id   AF-A0A0G1R8A5-F1
#
_cell.length_a   1.000
_cell.length_b   1.000
_cell.length_c   1.000
_cell.angle_alpha   90.00
_cell.angle_beta   90.00
_cell.angle_gamma   90.00
#
_symmetry.space_group_name_H-M   'P 1'
#
loop_
_entity.id
_entity.type
_entity.pdbx_description
1 polymer ?
#
loop_
_entity_poly.entity_id
_entity_poly.type
_entity_poly.pdbx_seq_one_letter_code
_entity_poly.pdbx_strand_id
1 'polypeptide(L)'
;MFPTKLLIICTLSLIILLLVPAPVRAAVLLNEISPATNPEWIELYNDGDTLIDLTGFLLEDGNTNHTDDLVLSGSLASHSYGVFFHNEGWLNNGGDTLKLYDNATPSANIIDQYTYGSLTAEKSVFRSPNGSENWVTGFPTQNASNPAPSPSPSPSPTPSPTPTPTPTPIPSPTPPPSPKPSLKPSPLSSPSLKLEETGTIAGQTIDINLSAFGASASPSPSISSKPTLNRSRAKTALISGAGLVLISLAGFFGYRRTHQSTHPDV
;
A
#
# COMPACT_ATOMS: atom_id res chain seq x y z
N MET A 1 -32.87 -3.10 37.87
CA MET A 1 -32.30 -4.46 37.98
C MET A 1 -31.55 -4.73 36.67
N PHE A 2 -30.23 -4.58 36.65
CA PHE A 2 -29.46 -4.94 35.46
C PHE A 2 -29.65 -6.45 35.21
N PRO A 3 -30.01 -6.89 34.00
CA PRO A 3 -30.26 -8.30 33.76
C PRO A 3 -28.95 -9.05 33.97
N THR A 4 -28.89 -9.90 34.99
CA THR A 4 -27.74 -10.74 35.35
C THR A 4 -27.20 -11.53 34.15
N LYS A 5 -28.05 -11.84 33.18
CA LYS A 5 -27.68 -12.46 31.90
C LYS A 5 -26.77 -11.59 31.03
N LEU A 6 -26.96 -10.26 31.02
CA LEU A 6 -26.13 -9.33 30.25
C LEU A 6 -24.74 -9.17 30.89
N LEU A 7 -24.67 -9.17 32.22
CA LEU A 7 -23.39 -9.14 32.93
C LEU A 7 -22.56 -10.40 32.64
N ILE A 8 -23.20 -11.58 32.67
CA ILE A 8 -22.55 -12.86 32.35
C ILE A 8 -22.03 -12.88 30.91
N ILE A 9 -22.83 -12.41 29.94
CA ILE A 9 -22.42 -12.33 28.53
C ILE A 9 -21.24 -11.35 28.37
N CYS A 10 -21.29 -10.16 28.97
CA CYS A 10 -20.17 -9.22 28.92
C CYS A 10 -18.89 -9.78 29.55
N THR A 11 -19.00 -10.49 30.68
CA THR A 11 -17.83 -11.12 31.31
C THR A 11 -17.26 -12.25 30.48
N LEU A 12 -18.11 -13.10 29.87
CA LEU A 12 -17.67 -14.19 28.99
C LEU A 12 -17.07 -13.63 27.70
N SER A 13 -17.63 -12.57 27.11
CA SER A 13 -17.07 -11.90 25.94
C SER A 13 -15.74 -11.21 26.24
N LEU A 14 -15.58 -10.60 27.42
CA LEU A 14 -14.31 -10.02 27.85
C LEU A 14 -13.24 -11.10 28.11
N ILE A 15 -13.62 -12.20 28.77
CA ILE A 15 -12.75 -13.35 28.98
C ILE A 15 -12.35 -13.96 27.64
N ILE A 16 -13.28 -14.18 26.71
CA ILE A 16 -12.97 -14.68 25.36
C ILE A 16 -12.06 -13.69 24.61
N LEU A 17 -12.28 -12.38 24.72
CA LEU A 17 -11.40 -11.37 24.12
C LEU A 17 -9.98 -11.39 24.73
N LEU A 18 -9.86 -11.72 26.03
CA LEU A 18 -8.57 -11.91 26.71
C LEU A 18 -7.93 -13.28 26.42
N LEU A 19 -8.71 -14.29 25.99
CA LEU A 19 -8.24 -15.62 25.62
C LEU A 19 -7.98 -15.80 24.12
N VAL A 20 -8.45 -14.87 23.27
CA VAL A 20 -8.01 -14.84 21.87
C VAL A 20 -6.57 -14.36 21.88
N PRO A 21 -5.58 -15.20 21.51
CA PRO A 21 -4.21 -14.73 21.38
C PRO A 21 -4.23 -13.59 20.35
N ALA A 22 -3.82 -12.39 20.77
CA ALA A 22 -3.49 -11.34 19.82
C ALA A 22 -2.52 -11.94 18.79
N PRO A 23 -2.60 -11.57 17.50
CA PRO A 23 -1.60 -12.00 16.54
C PRO A 23 -0.23 -11.53 17.05
N VAL A 24 0.54 -12.46 17.63
CA VAL A 24 1.93 -12.20 18.01
C VAL A 24 2.66 -12.14 16.68
N ARG A 25 2.87 -10.91 16.18
CA ARG A 25 3.89 -10.75 15.15
C ARG A 25 5.21 -11.25 15.73
N ALA A 26 6.06 -11.86 14.91
CA ALA A 26 7.43 -12.09 15.33
C ALA A 26 8.01 -10.76 15.82
N ALA A 27 8.37 -10.70 17.10
CA ALA A 27 8.89 -9.48 17.69
C ALA A 27 10.31 -9.21 17.17
N VAL A 28 11.05 -10.24 16.77
CA VAL A 28 12.36 -10.12 16.11
C VAL A 28 12.17 -10.15 14.60
N LEU A 29 12.74 -9.17 13.91
CA LEU A 29 12.66 -8.98 12.46
C LEU A 29 14.07 -8.82 11.87
N LEU A 30 14.28 -9.28 10.65
CA LEU A 30 15.40 -8.83 9.82
C LEU A 30 15.23 -7.34 9.59
N ASN A 31 16.25 -6.52 9.87
CA ASN A 31 16.15 -5.06 9.77
C ASN A 31 17.03 -4.47 8.69
N GLU A 32 18.26 -4.97 8.55
CA GLU A 32 19.23 -4.51 7.57
C GLU A 32 20.18 -5.66 7.18
N ILE A 33 20.57 -5.72 5.91
CA ILE A 33 21.45 -6.75 5.35
C ILE A 33 22.54 -6.09 4.51
N SER A 34 23.79 -6.42 4.79
CA SER A 34 24.97 -5.93 4.07
C SER A 34 25.85 -7.10 3.63
N PRO A 35 25.66 -7.59 2.38
CA PRO A 35 26.40 -8.74 1.87
C PRO A 35 27.79 -8.37 1.30
N ALA A 36 28.00 -7.10 0.91
CA ALA A 36 29.17 -6.70 0.15
C ALA A 36 30.28 -6.09 1.03
N THR A 37 30.39 -6.53 2.28
CA THR A 37 31.37 -6.07 3.26
C THR A 37 32.21 -7.22 3.79
N ASN A 38 33.37 -6.92 4.38
CA ASN A 38 34.17 -7.91 5.09
C ASN A 38 34.47 -7.40 6.51
N PRO A 39 33.84 -7.96 7.57
CA PRO A 39 32.85 -9.03 7.53
C PRO A 39 31.50 -8.62 6.92
N GLU A 40 30.72 -9.62 6.49
CA GLU A 40 29.31 -9.45 6.14
C GLU A 40 28.49 -9.33 7.42
N TRP A 41 27.34 -8.66 7.34
CA TRP A 41 26.51 -8.49 8.53
C TRP A 41 25.02 -8.33 8.26
N ILE A 42 24.28 -8.66 9.30
CA ILE A 42 22.82 -8.63 9.40
C ILE A 42 22.48 -7.88 10.67
N GLU A 43 21.53 -6.97 10.58
CA GLU A 43 20.93 -6.37 11.75
C GLU A 43 19.54 -6.95 11.98
N LEU A 44 19.28 -7.37 13.23
CA LEU A 44 17.95 -7.72 13.70
C LEU A 44 17.37 -6.58 14.52
N TYR A 45 16.06 -6.40 14.45
CA TYR A 45 15.33 -5.41 15.24
C TYR A 45 14.24 -6.09 16.07
N ASN A 46 14.15 -5.73 17.34
CA ASN A 46 13.08 -6.14 18.23
C ASN A 46 11.97 -5.10 18.24
N ASP A 47 10.88 -5.34 17.50
CA ASP A 47 9.69 -4.48 17.50
C ASP A 47 8.71 -4.76 18.66
N GLY A 48 9.10 -5.62 19.59
CA GLY A 48 8.34 -5.91 20.81
C GLY A 48 8.67 -4.97 21.97
N ASP A 49 7.76 -4.91 22.94
CA ASP A 49 7.87 -4.09 24.16
C ASP A 49 8.73 -4.73 25.26
N THR A 50 9.31 -5.91 25.01
CA THR A 50 10.07 -6.68 26.00
C THR A 50 11.43 -7.10 25.46
N LEU A 51 12.40 -7.32 26.35
CA LEU A 51 13.66 -7.95 26.01
C LEU A 51 13.44 -9.38 25.49
N ILE A 52 14.17 -9.76 24.43
CA ILE A 52 14.11 -11.08 23.81
C ILE A 52 15.47 -11.76 23.96
N ASP A 53 15.48 -13.02 24.38
CA ASP A 53 16.64 -13.89 24.31
C ASP A 53 16.70 -14.51 22.91
N LEU A 54 17.84 -14.33 22.22
CA LEU A 54 18.09 -14.82 20.88
C LEU A 54 18.81 -16.18 20.88
N THR A 55 19.11 -16.72 22.06
CA THR A 55 19.83 -17.99 22.19
C THR A 55 19.12 -19.11 21.44
N GLY A 56 19.81 -19.65 20.44
CA GLY A 56 19.31 -20.73 19.60
C GLY A 56 18.58 -20.28 18.34
N PHE A 57 18.28 -18.99 18.15
CA PHE A 57 17.74 -18.50 16.87
C PHE A 57 18.74 -18.80 15.75
N LEU A 58 18.27 -18.93 14.51
CA LEU A 58 19.10 -19.29 13.37
C LEU A 58 18.93 -18.28 12.23
N LEU A 59 20.02 -17.80 11.67
CA LEU A 59 20.05 -17.16 10.36
C LEU A 59 20.57 -18.16 9.32
N GLU A 60 19.79 -18.35 8.26
CA GLU A 60 20.10 -19.23 7.12
C GLU A 60 20.11 -18.38 5.85
N ASP A 61 21.15 -18.51 5.03
CA ASP A 61 21.23 -17.87 3.73
C ASP A 61 20.37 -18.63 2.68
N GLY A 62 20.48 -18.26 1.41
CA GLY A 62 19.72 -18.89 0.34
C GLY A 62 20.36 -20.16 -0.20
N ASN A 63 21.48 -20.62 0.37
CA ASN A 63 22.21 -21.78 -0.11
C ASN A 63 21.55 -23.10 0.35
N THR A 64 21.96 -24.22 -0.25
CA THR A 64 21.44 -25.56 0.12
C THR A 64 22.34 -26.30 1.11
N ASN A 65 23.47 -25.71 1.47
CA ASN A 65 24.49 -26.27 2.35
C ASN A 65 24.47 -25.57 3.71
N HIS A 66 23.62 -26.05 4.61
CA HIS A 66 23.37 -25.52 5.96
C HIS A 66 24.54 -25.70 6.96
N THR A 67 25.79 -25.79 6.50
CA THR A 67 26.96 -26.00 7.38
C THR A 67 27.54 -24.72 7.95
N ASP A 68 27.16 -23.57 7.38
CA ASP A 68 27.63 -22.23 7.71
C ASP A 68 26.50 -21.31 8.19
N ASP A 69 25.30 -21.86 8.47
CA ASP A 69 24.21 -21.10 9.08
C ASP A 69 24.60 -20.56 10.47
N LEU A 70 24.18 -19.33 10.77
CA LEU A 70 24.58 -18.62 11.96
C LEU A 70 23.59 -18.84 13.10
N VAL A 71 23.99 -19.63 14.10
CA VAL A 71 23.26 -19.79 15.36
C VAL A 71 23.52 -18.60 16.27
N LEU A 72 22.45 -17.93 16.68
CA LEU A 72 22.48 -16.71 17.48
C LEU A 72 22.52 -16.99 18.99
N SER A 73 23.02 -16.00 19.71
CA SER A 73 22.98 -15.94 21.17
C SER A 73 22.94 -14.49 21.65
N GLY A 74 22.69 -14.31 22.95
CA GLY A 74 22.56 -13.00 23.55
C GLY A 74 21.11 -12.52 23.61
N SER A 75 20.93 -11.23 23.85
CA SER A 75 19.58 -10.66 24.04
C SER A 75 19.43 -9.33 23.34
N LEU A 76 18.21 -9.03 22.92
CA LEU A 76 17.84 -7.82 22.23
C LEU A 76 16.78 -7.07 23.05
N ALA A 77 17.13 -5.88 23.54
CA ALA A 77 16.20 -5.05 24.29
C ALA A 77 15.01 -4.62 23.42
N SER A 78 13.91 -4.24 24.06
CA SER A 78 12.74 -3.69 23.38
C SER A 78 13.12 -2.52 22.47
N HIS A 79 12.55 -2.47 21.27
CA HIS A 79 12.79 -1.43 20.27
C HIS A 79 14.27 -1.17 19.95
N SER A 80 15.12 -2.17 20.14
CA SER A 80 16.56 -2.08 19.89
C SER A 80 16.97 -2.97 18.72
N TYR A 81 18.14 -2.68 18.15
CA TYR A 81 18.76 -3.45 17.08
C TYR A 81 20.05 -4.12 17.54
N GLY A 82 20.38 -5.24 16.90
CA GLY A 82 21.58 -6.03 17.17
C GLY A 82 22.22 -6.49 15.87
N VAL A 83 23.54 -6.35 15.77
CA VAL A 83 24.30 -6.65 14.57
C VAL A 83 25.03 -7.97 14.73
N PHE A 84 24.88 -8.84 13.74
CA PHE A 84 25.46 -10.17 13.67
C PHE A 84 26.38 -10.23 12.47
N PHE A 85 27.58 -10.77 12.67
CA PHE A 85 28.62 -10.81 11.66
C PHE A 85 28.85 -12.23 11.18
N HIS A 86 29.19 -12.35 9.89
CA HIS A 86 29.66 -13.59 9.31
C HIS A 86 30.85 -13.32 8.37
N ASN A 87 31.61 -14.36 8.05
CA ASN A 87 32.72 -14.24 7.12
C ASN A 87 32.22 -13.91 5.70
N GLU A 88 33.03 -13.17 4.95
CA GLU A 88 32.77 -12.89 3.53
C GLU A 88 32.53 -14.19 2.73
N GLY A 89 31.52 -14.17 1.87
CA GLY A 89 31.10 -15.28 1.03
C GLY A 89 29.88 -16.04 1.55
N TRP A 90 29.27 -15.63 2.66
CA TRP A 90 28.06 -16.26 3.18
C TRP A 90 26.79 -15.67 2.55
N LEU A 91 26.74 -14.36 2.37
CA LEU A 91 25.68 -13.65 1.69
C LEU A 91 26.09 -13.28 0.26
N ASN A 92 25.28 -13.65 -0.72
CA ASN A 92 25.61 -13.41 -2.12
C ASN A 92 25.41 -11.94 -2.54
N ASN A 93 26.47 -11.30 -3.04
CA ASN A 93 26.43 -9.93 -3.60
C ASN A 93 25.53 -9.76 -4.83
N GLY A 94 25.26 -10.86 -5.54
CA GLY A 94 24.33 -10.89 -6.67
C GLY A 94 22.85 -10.91 -6.26
N GLY A 95 22.57 -11.04 -4.97
CA GLY A 95 21.24 -11.26 -4.41
C GLY A 95 21.14 -12.63 -3.75
N ASP A 96 20.37 -12.71 -2.67
CA ASP A 96 20.22 -13.89 -1.83
C ASP A 96 18.87 -13.89 -1.10
N THR A 97 18.54 -14.99 -0.43
CA THR A 97 17.38 -15.10 0.47
C THR A 97 17.83 -15.41 1.88
N LEU A 98 17.74 -14.43 2.77
CA LEU A 98 18.01 -14.61 4.18
C LEU A 98 16.72 -15.01 4.91
N LYS A 99 16.80 -16.05 5.76
CA LYS A 99 15.71 -16.50 6.62
C LYS A 99 16.15 -16.43 8.07
N LEU A 100 15.24 -15.98 8.92
CA LEU A 100 15.37 -15.99 10.36
C LEU A 100 14.41 -17.03 10.93
N TYR A 101 14.93 -17.94 11.74
CA TYR A 101 14.16 -18.94 12.47
C TYR A 101 14.17 -18.68 13.97
N ASP A 102 13.09 -19.09 14.63
CA ASP A 102 12.94 -19.02 16.10
C ASP A 102 13.86 -19.99 16.87
N ASN A 103 14.37 -21.04 16.22
CA ASN A 103 15.30 -21.99 16.82
C ASN A 103 16.11 -22.76 15.76
N ALA A 104 17.29 -23.25 16.12
CA ALA A 104 18.20 -24.03 15.30
C ALA A 104 17.99 -25.53 15.54
N THR A 105 16.93 -26.16 14.99
CA THR A 105 16.71 -27.63 15.04
C THR A 105 15.40 -28.04 14.30
N PRO A 106 15.10 -29.34 14.03
CA PRO A 106 14.30 -29.77 12.86
C PRO A 106 12.80 -29.44 12.86
N SER A 107 12.33 -28.55 13.73
CA SER A 107 10.95 -28.03 13.79
C SER A 107 10.92 -26.48 13.76
N ALA A 108 12.02 -25.86 13.35
CA ALA A 108 12.21 -24.41 13.29
C ALA A 108 11.11 -23.71 12.47
N ASN A 109 10.50 -22.66 13.03
CA ASN A 109 9.57 -21.83 12.28
C ASN A 109 10.33 -20.64 11.70
N ILE A 110 10.12 -20.37 10.41
CA ILE A 110 10.55 -19.11 9.80
C ILE A 110 9.72 -17.99 10.45
N ILE A 111 10.39 -17.08 11.14
CA ILE A 111 9.77 -15.92 11.77
C ILE A 111 9.88 -14.66 10.91
N ASP A 112 10.94 -14.55 10.09
CA ASP A 112 11.08 -13.52 9.08
C ASP A 112 11.96 -14.00 7.92
N GLN A 113 11.77 -13.40 6.75
CA GLN A 113 12.46 -13.76 5.52
C GLN A 113 12.54 -12.55 4.61
N TYR A 114 13.69 -12.37 3.96
CA TYR A 114 13.81 -11.39 2.89
C TYR A 114 14.73 -11.87 1.76
N THR A 115 14.27 -11.64 0.52
CA THR A 115 15.06 -11.87 -0.69
C THR A 115 15.49 -10.53 -1.25
N TYR A 116 16.78 -10.31 -1.40
CA TYR A 116 17.35 -9.07 -1.93
C TYR A 116 18.03 -9.29 -3.28
N GLY A 117 18.20 -8.20 -4.04
CA GLY A 117 18.88 -8.21 -5.34
C GLY A 117 20.38 -7.90 -5.22
N SER A 118 21.04 -7.57 -6.32
CA SER A 118 22.48 -7.26 -6.25
C SER A 118 22.79 -5.99 -5.45
N LEU A 119 23.84 -6.05 -4.62
CA LEU A 119 24.33 -4.96 -3.78
C LEU A 119 25.85 -4.75 -3.99
N THR A 120 26.31 -3.52 -3.77
CA THR A 120 27.74 -3.14 -3.78
C THR A 120 28.20 -2.80 -2.37
N ALA A 121 29.52 -2.69 -2.15
CA ALA A 121 30.11 -2.53 -0.82
C ALA A 121 29.64 -1.30 -0.04
N GLU A 122 29.14 -0.28 -0.72
CA GLU A 122 28.64 0.97 -0.12
C GLU A 122 27.13 0.92 0.19
N LYS A 123 26.47 -0.21 -0.10
CA LYS A 123 25.02 -0.35 -0.01
C LYS A 123 24.61 -1.55 0.82
N SER A 124 23.59 -1.31 1.64
CA SER A 124 22.80 -2.32 2.32
C SER A 124 21.36 -2.24 1.83
N VAL A 125 20.57 -3.25 2.20
CA VAL A 125 19.12 -3.23 2.06
C VAL A 125 18.50 -3.27 3.45
N PHE A 126 17.55 -2.39 3.73
CA PHE A 126 17.01 -2.20 5.08
C PHE A 126 15.52 -1.85 5.07
N ARG A 127 14.85 -2.12 6.19
CA ARG A 127 13.45 -1.71 6.43
C ARG A 127 13.37 -0.22 6.76
N SER A 128 12.51 0.53 6.08
CA SER A 128 12.35 1.98 6.23
C SER A 128 10.89 2.36 6.54
N PRO A 129 10.51 2.63 7.81
CA PRO A 129 11.35 2.61 9.03
C PRO A 129 11.65 1.18 9.53
N ASN A 130 12.44 1.06 10.62
CA ASN A 130 12.76 -0.22 11.26
C ASN A 130 11.50 -1.08 11.47
N GLY A 131 11.62 -2.39 11.23
CA GLY A 131 10.51 -3.35 11.38
C GLY A 131 9.34 -3.20 10.40
N SER A 132 9.33 -2.19 9.52
CA SER A 132 8.27 -2.03 8.52
C SER A 132 8.37 -3.04 7.37
N GLU A 133 7.28 -3.31 6.64
CA GLU A 133 7.31 -4.16 5.44
C GLU A 133 8.02 -3.50 4.23
N ASN A 134 8.43 -2.22 4.34
CA ASN A 134 9.02 -1.46 3.25
C ASN A 134 10.56 -1.59 3.25
N TRP A 135 11.09 -2.35 2.30
CA TRP A 135 12.53 -2.51 2.11
C TRP A 135 13.07 -1.54 1.06
N VAL A 136 14.19 -0.90 1.36
CA VAL A 136 14.88 0.04 0.46
C VAL A 136 16.38 -0.24 0.45
N THR A 137 17.04 0.09 -0.65
CA THR A 137 18.51 0.05 -0.76
C THR A 137 19.07 1.44 -0.50
N GLY A 138 20.08 1.54 0.37
CA GLY A 138 20.64 2.82 0.78
C GLY A 138 22.04 2.70 1.36
N PHE A 139 22.53 3.79 1.93
CA PHE A 139 23.77 3.73 2.71
C PHE A 139 23.52 2.99 4.02
N PRO A 140 24.47 2.18 4.50
CA PRO A 140 24.25 1.41 5.70
C PRO A 140 24.02 2.23 6.96
N THR A 141 23.16 1.72 7.82
CA THR A 141 22.79 2.31 9.12
C THR A 141 23.07 1.36 10.28
N GLN A 142 24.16 0.60 10.17
CA GLN A 142 24.58 -0.38 11.17
C GLN A 142 24.54 0.17 12.60
N ASN A 143 23.82 -0.52 13.47
CA ASN A 143 23.62 -0.17 14.87
C ASN A 143 23.03 1.25 15.05
N ALA A 144 22.15 1.65 14.14
CA ALA A 144 21.41 2.90 14.17
C ALA A 144 19.99 2.68 13.63
N SER A 145 19.08 3.62 13.88
CA SER A 145 17.75 3.56 13.30
C SER A 145 17.78 3.81 11.80
N ASN A 146 17.14 2.93 11.02
CA ASN A 146 16.94 3.14 9.60
C ASN A 146 16.12 4.41 9.33
N PRO A 147 16.38 5.14 8.23
CA PRO A 147 15.61 6.30 7.83
C PRO A 147 14.11 5.97 7.71
N ALA A 148 13.26 6.87 8.18
CA ALA A 148 11.83 6.83 7.92
C ALA A 148 11.49 7.72 6.71
N PRO A 149 10.49 7.36 5.90
CA PRO A 149 9.99 8.28 4.88
C PRO A 149 9.50 9.56 5.54
N SER A 150 10.00 10.71 5.07
CA SER A 150 9.52 12.01 5.52
C SER A 150 8.05 12.18 5.12
N PRO A 151 7.17 12.68 6.00
CA PRO A 151 5.80 12.97 5.62
C PRO A 151 5.80 13.98 4.47
N SER A 152 5.08 13.66 3.40
CA SER A 152 4.86 14.61 2.30
C SER A 152 4.23 15.89 2.87
N PRO A 153 4.69 17.10 2.49
CA PRO A 153 4.06 18.32 2.95
C PRO A 153 2.58 18.30 2.58
N SER A 154 1.72 18.60 3.56
CA SER A 154 0.29 18.74 3.30
C SER A 154 0.08 19.85 2.25
N PRO A 155 -0.79 19.67 1.24
CA PRO A 155 -1.09 20.73 0.31
C PRO A 155 -1.56 21.96 1.09
N SER A 156 -0.96 23.11 0.81
CA SER A 156 -1.42 24.38 1.37
C SER A 156 -2.90 24.55 1.08
N PRO A 157 -3.73 25.01 2.04
CA PRO A 157 -5.14 25.25 1.78
C PRO A 157 -5.30 26.17 0.56
N THR A 158 -6.13 25.75 -0.39
CA THR A 158 -6.50 26.60 -1.53
C THR A 158 -7.19 27.85 -0.98
N PRO A 159 -6.76 29.08 -1.35
CA PRO A 159 -7.46 30.27 -0.90
C PRO A 159 -8.93 30.20 -1.31
N SER A 160 -9.82 30.57 -0.39
CA SER A 160 -11.26 30.65 -0.66
C SER A 160 -11.50 31.62 -1.83
N PRO A 161 -12.38 31.30 -2.79
CA PRO A 161 -12.68 32.22 -3.88
C PRO A 161 -13.18 33.55 -3.31
N THR A 162 -12.59 34.66 -3.78
CA THR A 162 -13.05 35.99 -3.44
C THR A 162 -14.51 36.14 -3.91
N PRO A 163 -15.44 36.63 -3.07
CA PRO A 163 -16.82 36.83 -3.50
C PRO A 163 -16.86 37.75 -4.73
N THR A 164 -17.54 37.29 -5.77
CA THR A 164 -17.75 38.09 -6.98
C THR A 164 -18.55 39.35 -6.62
N PRO A 165 -18.13 40.56 -7.02
CA PRO A 165 -18.89 41.77 -6.76
C PRO A 165 -20.30 41.64 -7.36
N THR A 166 -21.31 41.98 -6.56
CA THR A 166 -22.71 42.02 -7.02
C THR A 166 -22.85 43.08 -8.12
N PRO A 167 -23.43 42.76 -9.29
CA PRO A 167 -23.59 43.74 -10.35
C PRO A 167 -24.41 44.94 -9.86
N THR A 168 -23.89 46.14 -10.10
CA THR A 168 -24.59 47.40 -9.82
C THR A 168 -25.83 47.49 -10.71
N PRO A 169 -27.01 47.88 -10.20
CA PRO A 169 -28.21 48.02 -11.03
C PRO A 169 -27.96 49.01 -12.17
N ILE A 170 -28.25 48.59 -13.40
CA ILE A 170 -28.19 49.45 -14.59
C ILE A 170 -29.28 50.53 -14.47
N PRO A 171 -28.94 51.81 -14.65
CA PRO A 171 -29.94 52.87 -14.71
C PRO A 171 -30.90 52.65 -15.89
N SER A 172 -32.19 52.85 -15.63
CA SER A 172 -33.25 52.71 -16.63
C SER A 172 -33.02 53.63 -17.84
N PRO A 173 -33.21 53.15 -19.09
CA PRO A 173 -32.96 53.97 -20.28
C PRO A 173 -33.87 55.19 -20.31
N THR A 174 -33.25 56.35 -20.60
CA THR A 174 -33.98 57.59 -20.89
C THR A 174 -34.72 57.45 -22.22
N PRO A 175 -36.00 57.87 -22.31
CA PRO A 175 -36.77 57.73 -23.54
C PRO A 175 -36.12 58.48 -24.71
N PRO A 176 -36.16 57.91 -25.93
CA PRO A 176 -35.48 58.49 -27.09
C PRO A 176 -36.15 59.80 -27.54
N PRO A 177 -35.37 60.80 -28.01
CA PRO A 177 -35.90 62.00 -28.62
C PRO A 177 -36.49 61.71 -30.02
N SER A 178 -37.54 62.44 -30.35
CA SER A 178 -38.33 62.29 -31.59
C SER A 178 -37.49 62.51 -32.86
N PRO A 179 -37.66 61.68 -33.91
CA PRO A 179 -36.82 61.73 -35.11
C PRO A 179 -37.04 62.97 -35.97
N LYS A 180 -35.94 63.54 -36.48
CA LYS A 180 -35.88 64.58 -37.50
C LYS A 180 -35.71 63.95 -38.91
N PRO A 181 -36.29 64.53 -39.99
CA PRO A 181 -36.38 63.87 -41.29
C PRO A 181 -35.02 63.61 -41.97
N SER A 182 -34.86 62.39 -42.49
CA SER A 182 -33.68 61.90 -43.24
C SER A 182 -33.83 62.16 -44.73
N LEU A 183 -32.77 62.70 -45.36
CA LEU A 183 -32.64 62.81 -46.81
C LEU A 183 -31.77 61.66 -47.36
N LYS A 184 -32.40 60.90 -48.28
CA LYS A 184 -31.89 59.97 -49.31
C LYS A 184 -30.93 60.70 -50.30
N PRO A 185 -30.09 60.08 -51.18
CA PRO A 185 -29.78 58.66 -51.51
C PRO A 185 -28.26 58.32 -51.59
N SER A 186 -27.90 57.04 -51.80
CA SER A 186 -27.43 56.52 -53.12
C SER A 186 -26.68 55.17 -52.99
N PRO A 187 -27.00 54.13 -53.80
CA PRO A 187 -26.36 52.82 -53.75
C PRO A 187 -25.05 52.80 -54.55
N LEU A 188 -24.02 52.15 -54.01
CA LEU A 188 -22.77 51.85 -54.72
C LEU A 188 -22.69 50.35 -55.05
N SER A 189 -22.38 50.08 -56.31
CA SER A 189 -22.51 48.82 -57.02
C SER A 189 -21.56 47.70 -56.57
N SER A 190 -22.09 46.49 -56.48
CA SER A 190 -21.38 45.23 -56.17
C SER A 190 -20.65 44.66 -57.39
N PRO A 191 -19.39 44.18 -57.28
CA PRO A 191 -18.77 43.38 -58.33
C PRO A 191 -19.16 41.90 -58.22
N SER A 192 -19.50 41.31 -59.37
CA SER A 192 -19.86 39.90 -59.56
C SER A 192 -18.60 39.07 -59.91
N LEU A 193 -18.38 37.95 -59.21
CA LEU A 193 -17.32 36.99 -59.53
C LEU A 193 -17.86 35.89 -60.46
N LYS A 194 -17.16 35.65 -61.57
CA LYS A 194 -17.42 34.56 -62.52
C LYS A 194 -16.70 33.30 -62.06
N LEU A 195 -17.39 32.17 -62.18
CA LEU A 195 -16.91 30.81 -61.99
C LEU A 195 -16.47 30.27 -63.36
N GLU A 196 -15.23 29.84 -63.49
CA GLU A 196 -14.79 28.99 -64.60
C GLU A 196 -14.38 27.61 -64.07
N GLU A 197 -14.90 26.59 -64.73
CA GLU A 197 -14.69 25.17 -64.49
C GLU A 197 -13.82 24.62 -65.62
N THR A 198 -12.75 23.88 -65.31
CA THR A 198 -12.29 22.73 -66.11
C THR A 198 -11.13 22.01 -65.42
N GLY A 199 -11.20 20.68 -65.35
CA GLY A 199 -10.02 19.86 -65.08
C GLY A 199 -10.29 18.52 -64.38
N THR A 200 -10.72 17.52 -65.14
CA THR A 200 -10.67 16.10 -64.75
C THR A 200 -9.21 15.62 -64.69
N ILE A 201 -8.78 15.05 -63.56
CA ILE A 201 -7.62 14.15 -63.51
C ILE A 201 -8.07 12.83 -62.90
N ALA A 202 -7.99 11.78 -63.71
CA ALA A 202 -8.13 10.39 -63.30
C ALA A 202 -6.80 9.87 -62.72
N GLY A 203 -6.91 9.05 -61.68
CA GLY A 203 -5.88 8.07 -61.32
C GLY A 203 -4.58 8.63 -60.73
N GLN A 204 -4.63 9.11 -59.49
CA GLN A 204 -3.46 9.10 -58.62
C GLN A 204 -3.90 8.87 -57.17
N THR A 205 -3.43 7.77 -56.59
CA THR A 205 -3.59 7.47 -55.16
C THR A 205 -2.75 8.48 -54.39
N ILE A 206 -3.40 9.43 -53.73
CA ILE A 206 -2.76 10.30 -52.76
C ILE A 206 -2.78 9.56 -51.44
N ASP A 207 -1.61 9.09 -51.00
CA ASP A 207 -1.42 8.68 -49.61
C ASP A 207 -1.59 9.92 -48.73
N ILE A 208 -2.76 10.04 -48.10
CA ILE A 208 -2.99 11.06 -47.07
C ILE A 208 -2.17 10.64 -45.86
N ASN A 209 -1.03 11.31 -45.67
CA ASN A 209 -0.29 11.26 -44.42
C ASN A 209 -1.12 11.96 -43.33
N LEU A 210 -1.88 11.17 -42.58
CA LEU A 210 -2.69 11.60 -41.44
C LEU A 210 -1.86 11.63 -40.15
N SER A 211 -0.76 12.39 -40.13
CA SER A 211 0.07 12.60 -38.92
C SER A 211 -0.14 13.96 -38.24
N ALA A 212 -1.15 14.73 -38.65
CA ALA A 212 -1.44 16.06 -38.10
C ALA A 212 -2.70 16.13 -37.21
N PHE A 213 -3.28 15.00 -36.79
CA PHE A 213 -4.29 14.99 -35.74
C PHE A 213 -3.73 14.28 -34.50
N GLY A 214 -3.60 15.06 -33.43
CA GLY A 214 -3.01 14.63 -32.17
C GLY A 214 -3.74 13.45 -31.56
N ALA A 215 -2.98 12.38 -31.30
CA ALA A 215 -3.20 11.50 -30.18
C ALA A 215 -1.91 11.52 -29.37
N SER A 216 -1.84 12.41 -28.37
CA SER A 216 -0.87 12.31 -27.29
C SER A 216 -1.21 11.05 -26.49
N ALA A 217 -0.68 9.91 -26.92
CA ALA A 217 -0.66 8.70 -26.11
C ALA A 217 0.31 8.94 -24.95
N SER A 218 -0.24 9.34 -23.80
CA SER A 218 0.45 9.31 -22.52
C SER A 218 0.91 7.87 -22.26
N PRO A 219 2.18 7.61 -21.88
CA PRO A 219 2.55 6.29 -21.37
C PRO A 219 1.89 6.12 -19.99
N SER A 220 0.78 5.39 -19.95
CA SER A 220 0.28 4.81 -18.68
C SER A 220 1.26 3.72 -18.24
N PRO A 221 1.84 3.79 -17.04
CA PRO A 221 2.57 2.65 -16.49
C PRO A 221 1.56 1.55 -16.18
N SER A 222 1.54 0.50 -16.99
CA SER A 222 0.84 -0.74 -16.69
C SER A 222 1.58 -1.49 -15.58
N ILE A 223 1.40 -1.06 -14.33
CA ILE A 223 1.69 -1.92 -13.17
C ILE A 223 0.55 -2.95 -13.11
N SER A 224 0.75 -4.06 -13.82
CA SER A 224 -0.03 -5.28 -13.59
C SER A 224 0.45 -5.94 -12.30
N SER A 225 0.22 -5.30 -11.15
CA SER A 225 0.18 -6.04 -9.89
C SER A 225 -1.11 -6.86 -9.90
N LYS A 226 -1.07 -8.07 -10.45
CA LYS A 226 -2.04 -9.08 -10.03
C LYS A 226 -1.89 -9.16 -8.51
N PRO A 227 -2.93 -8.91 -7.70
CA PRO A 227 -2.85 -9.20 -6.28
C PRO A 227 -2.65 -10.72 -6.19
N THR A 228 -1.42 -11.15 -6.02
CA THR A 228 -1.11 -12.51 -5.62
C THR A 228 -1.59 -12.61 -4.18
N LEU A 229 -2.84 -13.05 -4.04
CA LEU A 229 -3.41 -13.42 -2.76
C LEU A 229 -2.45 -14.44 -2.14
N ASN A 230 -1.65 -13.98 -1.17
CA ASN A 230 -0.75 -14.84 -0.45
C ASN A 230 -1.60 -15.96 0.15
N ARG A 231 -1.43 -17.18 -0.36
CA ARG A 231 -2.30 -18.33 -0.07
C ARG A 231 -2.26 -18.71 1.41
N SER A 232 -1.24 -18.25 2.15
CA SER A 232 -1.17 -18.33 3.61
C SER A 232 -2.19 -17.41 4.30
N ARG A 233 -2.34 -16.16 3.84
CA ARG A 233 -3.29 -15.17 4.37
C ARG A 233 -4.76 -15.49 4.02
N ALA A 234 -5.01 -16.10 2.85
CA ALA A 234 -6.36 -16.50 2.43
C ALA A 234 -6.97 -17.63 3.27
N LYS A 235 -6.14 -18.58 3.75
CA LYS A 235 -6.61 -19.70 4.57
C LYS A 235 -7.08 -19.23 5.95
N THR A 236 -6.46 -18.21 6.53
CA THR A 236 -6.79 -17.71 7.88
C THR A 236 -8.05 -16.83 7.91
N ALA A 237 -8.31 -16.05 6.86
CA ALA A 237 -9.52 -15.21 6.75
C ALA A 237 -10.81 -16.03 6.51
N LEU A 238 -10.73 -17.13 5.76
CA LEU A 238 -11.89 -17.99 5.47
C LEU A 238 -12.37 -18.79 6.69
N ILE A 239 -11.46 -19.17 7.59
CA ILE A 239 -11.79 -19.95 8.79
C ILE A 239 -12.43 -19.07 9.87
N SER A 240 -11.98 -17.82 10.03
CA SER A 240 -12.53 -16.88 11.03
C SER A 240 -13.93 -16.37 10.65
N GLY A 241 -14.18 -16.08 9.38
CA GLY A 241 -15.50 -15.66 8.89
C GLY A 241 -16.56 -16.77 8.97
N ALA A 242 -16.22 -18.00 8.60
CA ALA A 242 -17.14 -19.14 8.66
C ALA A 242 -17.51 -19.53 10.10
N GLY A 243 -16.55 -19.44 11.04
CA GLY A 243 -16.79 -19.73 12.46
C GLY A 243 -17.81 -18.79 13.11
N LEU A 244 -17.71 -17.48 12.85
CA LEU A 244 -18.67 -16.50 13.38
C LEU A 244 -20.08 -16.66 12.81
N VAL A 245 -20.21 -17.03 11.54
CA VAL A 245 -21.52 -17.30 10.90
C VAL A 245 -22.15 -18.59 11.43
N LEU A 246 -21.37 -19.64 11.69
CA LEU A 246 -21.90 -20.90 12.24
C LEU A 246 -22.34 -20.78 13.71
N ILE A 247 -21.61 -20.02 14.53
CA ILE A 247 -21.97 -19.80 15.94
C ILE A 247 -23.25 -18.95 16.05
N SER A 248 -23.38 -17.92 15.21
CA SER A 248 -24.59 -17.08 15.18
C SER A 248 -25.82 -17.84 14.67
N LEU A 249 -25.65 -18.74 13.68
CA LEU A 249 -26.73 -19.60 13.19
C LEU A 249 -27.18 -20.64 14.23
N ALA A 250 -26.24 -21.27 14.94
CA ALA A 250 -26.55 -22.22 16.02
C ALA A 250 -27.29 -21.56 17.20
N GLY A 251 -26.89 -20.33 17.57
CA GLY A 251 -27.58 -19.54 18.58
C GLY A 251 -29.02 -19.18 18.19
N PHE A 252 -29.25 -18.82 16.93
CA PHE A 252 -30.58 -18.49 16.41
C PHE A 252 -31.53 -19.70 16.42
N PHE A 253 -31.07 -20.88 16.01
CA PHE A 253 -31.89 -22.10 16.03
C PHE A 253 -32.11 -22.66 17.45
N GLY A 254 -31.12 -22.57 18.34
CA GLY A 254 -31.26 -22.95 19.75
C GLY A 254 -32.27 -22.06 20.50
N TYR A 255 -32.24 -20.75 20.23
CA TYR A 255 -33.21 -19.80 20.77
C TYR A 255 -34.63 -20.08 20.26
N ARG A 256 -34.79 -20.39 18.96
CA ARG A 256 -36.12 -20.64 18.39
C ARG A 256 -36.75 -21.96 18.90
N ARG A 257 -35.94 -22.99 19.15
CA ARG A 257 -36.41 -24.29 19.67
C ARG A 257 -36.91 -24.22 21.11
N THR A 258 -36.32 -23.35 21.94
CA THR A 258 -36.72 -23.18 23.35
C THR A 258 -38.01 -22.36 23.49
N HIS A 259 -38.34 -21.50 22.53
CA HIS A 259 -39.55 -20.68 22.54
C HIS A 259 -40.78 -21.32 21.85
N GLN A 260 -40.65 -22.48 21.20
CA GLN A 260 -41.80 -23.21 20.62
C GLN A 260 -42.42 -24.25 21.56
N SER A 261 -41.80 -24.58 22.70
CA SER A 261 -42.30 -25.62 23.62
C SER A 261 -43.23 -25.12 24.74
N THR A 262 -43.74 -23.90 24.67
CA THR A 262 -44.70 -23.38 25.65
C THR A 262 -46.03 -23.01 24.99
N HIS A 263 -46.75 -24.01 24.50
CA HIS A 263 -48.21 -23.92 24.40
C HIS A 263 -48.80 -25.11 25.17
N PRO A 264 -49.32 -24.91 26.40
CA PRO A 264 -50.09 -25.93 27.06
C PRO A 264 -51.45 -26.05 26.35
N ASP A 265 -51.77 -27.25 25.89
CA ASP A 265 -53.11 -27.59 25.40
C ASP A 265 -54.12 -27.44 26.55
N VAL A 266 -55.18 -26.67 26.30
CA VAL A 266 -56.44 -26.62 27.06
C VAL A 266 -57.56 -26.83 26.06
#